data_AF-A0A973EWP3-F1
#
_entry.id   AF-A0A973EWP3-F1
#
_cell.length_a   1.000
_cell.length_b   1.000
_cell.length_c   1.000
_cell.angle_alpha   90.00
_cell.angle_beta   90.00
_cell.angle_gamma   90.00
#
_symmetry.space_group_name_H-M   'P 1'
#
loop_
_entity.id
_entity.type
_entity.pdbx_description
1 polymer ?
#
loop_
_entity_poly.entity_id
_entity_poly.type
_entity_poly.pdbx_seq_one_letter_code
_entity_poly.pdbx_strand_id
1 'polypeptide(L)'
;SECLGATEWPPANLGYFRGGGFSSQFSTKGEMPLTIVRLNLVKGLGPVMQLAEGWTTELPEKIHKTLADRTDPTWPTTWFAPRLTGKGPFRDVYSVMANWGANHCSSSYGHIGSWLITLASILRIPVCMHNVPEDEIFRPAVWNSFGMEKEGADYRACAAYGPLYK
;
A
#
# COMPACT_ATOMS: atom_id res chain seq x y z
N SER A 1 -20.21 19.03 -3.07
CA SER A 1 -20.61 18.74 -1.66
C SER A 1 -20.91 17.26 -1.42
N GLU A 2 -20.66 16.35 -2.38
CA GLU A 2 -21.00 14.92 -2.27
C GLU A 2 -20.16 14.14 -1.25
N CYS A 3 -18.86 14.42 -1.13
CA CYS A 3 -18.01 13.74 -0.13
C CYS A 3 -18.52 13.97 1.31
N LEU A 4 -18.97 15.19 1.62
CA LEU A 4 -19.57 15.49 2.93
C LEU A 4 -20.92 14.78 3.10
N GLY A 5 -21.72 14.67 2.04
CA GLY A 5 -22.98 13.92 2.07
C GLY A 5 -22.81 12.41 2.25
N ALA A 6 -21.65 11.86 1.91
CA ALA A 6 -21.30 10.45 2.10
C ALA A 6 -20.59 10.15 3.43
N THR A 7 -20.38 11.18 4.28
CA THR A 7 -19.64 11.05 5.53
C THR A 7 -20.53 11.29 6.74
N GLU A 8 -20.54 10.35 7.67
CA GLU A 8 -21.13 10.51 9.00
C GLU A 8 -20.05 10.90 10.02
N TRP A 9 -20.47 11.58 11.09
CA TRP A 9 -19.56 12.11 12.12
C TRP A 9 -19.89 11.52 13.50
N PRO A 10 -19.66 10.22 13.74
CA PRO A 10 -19.97 9.60 15.03
C PRO A 10 -19.03 10.09 16.14
N PRO A 11 -19.52 10.24 17.40
CA PRO A 11 -18.67 10.56 18.54
C PRO A 11 -17.55 9.53 18.73
N ALA A 12 -16.38 10.00 19.16
CA ALA A 12 -15.23 9.16 19.45
C ALA A 12 -15.54 8.18 20.59
N ASN A 13 -15.00 6.97 20.50
CA ASN A 13 -15.12 5.97 21.56
C ASN A 13 -14.36 6.43 22.81
N LEU A 14 -15.09 6.81 23.88
CA LEU A 14 -14.52 7.33 25.13
C LEU A 14 -13.65 6.32 25.89
N GLY A 15 -13.76 5.02 25.59
CA GLY A 15 -12.85 4.00 26.11
C GLY A 15 -11.41 4.21 25.62
N TYR A 16 -11.24 4.72 24.39
CA TYR A 16 -9.94 5.03 23.79
C TYR A 16 -9.61 6.54 23.86
N PHE A 17 -10.59 7.40 23.58
CA PHE A 17 -10.42 8.85 23.43
C PHE A 17 -11.20 9.60 24.52
N ARG A 18 -10.64 9.67 25.73
CA ARG A 18 -11.31 10.26 26.91
C ARG A 18 -11.68 11.75 26.75
N GLY A 19 -10.97 12.47 25.88
CA GLY A 19 -11.26 13.88 25.56
C GLY A 19 -12.41 14.09 24.59
N GLY A 20 -13.04 13.03 24.09
CA GLY A 20 -14.06 13.10 23.06
C GLY A 20 -13.48 13.38 21.66
N GLY A 21 -14.32 13.90 20.77
CA GLY A 21 -14.04 14.10 19.35
C GLY A 21 -15.10 13.43 18.46
N PHE A 22 -14.95 13.57 17.15
CA PHE A 22 -15.79 12.92 16.15
C PHE A 22 -14.93 12.25 15.09
N SER A 23 -15.21 10.99 14.78
CA SER A 23 -14.57 10.26 13.68
C SER A 23 -15.22 10.68 12.35
N SER A 24 -14.53 10.50 11.23
CA SER A 24 -15.10 10.63 9.88
C SER A 24 -15.43 9.24 9.33
N GLN A 25 -16.69 8.83 9.42
CA GLN A 25 -17.14 7.52 8.98
C GLN A 25 -17.65 7.60 7.54
N PHE A 26 -17.12 6.75 6.67
CA PHE A 26 -17.62 6.54 5.31
C PHE A 26 -17.18 5.15 4.82
N SER A 27 -17.79 4.68 3.73
CA SER A 27 -17.33 3.49 3.01
C SER A 27 -16.87 3.87 1.61
N THR A 28 -15.62 3.55 1.28
CA THR A 28 -15.07 3.81 -0.05
C THR A 28 -15.79 2.97 -1.09
N LYS A 29 -16.20 3.58 -2.20
CA LYS A 29 -16.86 2.89 -3.32
C LYS A 29 -15.96 1.82 -3.94
N GLY A 30 -16.58 0.73 -4.40
CA GLY A 30 -15.90 -0.39 -5.06
C GLY A 30 -15.41 -0.04 -6.47
N GLU A 31 -14.68 -0.99 -7.06
CA GLU A 31 -14.15 -0.98 -8.43
C GLU A 31 -13.12 0.13 -8.73
N MET A 32 -12.74 0.93 -7.73
CA MET A 32 -11.75 1.98 -7.89
C MET A 32 -10.34 1.37 -7.90
N PRO A 33 -9.51 1.60 -8.94
CA PRO A 33 -8.12 1.17 -8.92
C PRO A 33 -7.37 1.88 -7.79
N LEU A 34 -6.59 1.12 -7.03
CA LEU A 34 -5.90 1.60 -5.84
C LEU A 34 -4.50 0.99 -5.75
N THR A 35 -3.52 1.80 -5.37
CA THR A 35 -2.19 1.33 -4.96
C THR A 35 -2.03 1.56 -3.47
N ILE A 36 -1.79 0.50 -2.70
CA ILE A 36 -1.33 0.64 -1.32
C ILE A 36 0.20 0.65 -1.29
N VAL A 37 0.77 1.55 -0.49
CA VAL A 37 2.22 1.77 -0.38
C VAL A 37 2.64 1.86 1.09
N ARG A 38 3.82 1.34 1.38
CA ARG A 38 4.46 1.50 2.68
C ARG A 38 5.97 1.65 2.54
N LEU A 39 6.54 2.63 3.25
CA LEU A 39 7.97 2.72 3.49
C LEU A 39 8.27 2.17 4.90
N ASN A 40 9.27 1.29 5.00
CA ASN A 40 9.77 0.79 6.28
C ASN A 40 11.26 1.07 6.40
N LEU A 41 11.75 1.32 7.62
CA LEU A 41 13.18 1.47 7.91
C LEU A 41 13.69 0.18 8.55
N VAL A 42 14.62 -0.49 7.88
CA VAL A 42 15.22 -1.75 8.34
C VAL A 42 16.65 -1.48 8.78
N LYS A 43 16.98 -1.84 10.04
CA LYS A 43 18.32 -1.65 10.58
C LYS A 43 19.35 -2.43 9.74
N GLY A 44 20.42 -1.77 9.32
CA GLY A 44 21.49 -2.36 8.49
C GLY A 44 21.22 -2.35 6.99
N LEU A 45 20.00 -1.99 6.57
CA LEU A 45 19.62 -1.90 5.15
C LEU A 45 19.19 -0.47 4.76
N GLY A 46 18.46 0.22 5.64
CA GLY A 46 17.90 1.54 5.38
C GLY A 46 16.41 1.49 4.98
N PRO A 47 15.91 2.49 4.25
CA PRO A 47 14.52 2.52 3.80
C PRO A 47 14.25 1.46 2.72
N VAL A 48 13.11 0.80 2.79
CA VAL A 48 12.58 -0.11 1.76
C VAL A 48 11.11 0.18 1.49
N MET A 49 10.69 0.02 0.24
CA MET A 49 9.32 0.30 -0.21
C MET A 49 8.56 -0.99 -0.55
N GLN A 50 7.31 -1.07 -0.10
CA GLN A 50 6.34 -2.11 -0.46
C GLN A 50 5.18 -1.49 -1.21
N LEU A 51 4.75 -2.14 -2.28
CA LEU A 51 3.69 -1.72 -3.18
C LEU A 51 2.73 -2.88 -3.40
N ALA A 52 1.43 -2.63 -3.38
CA ALA A 52 0.44 -3.58 -3.86
C ALA A 52 -0.68 -2.83 -4.61
N GLU A 53 -0.76 -3.08 -5.92
CA GLU A 53 -1.86 -2.62 -6.76
C GLU A 53 -3.04 -3.56 -6.64
N GLY A 54 -4.25 -3.01 -6.72
CA GLY A 54 -5.49 -3.76 -6.64
C GLY A 54 -6.68 -2.85 -6.86
N TRP A 55 -7.83 -3.24 -6.33
CA TRP A 55 -9.06 -2.47 -6.45
C TRP A 55 -9.76 -2.40 -5.11
N THR A 56 -10.50 -1.31 -4.92
CA THR A 56 -11.53 -1.31 -3.88
C THR A 56 -12.64 -2.28 -4.28
N THR A 57 -13.30 -2.88 -3.30
CA THR A 57 -14.40 -3.81 -3.54
C THR A 57 -15.67 -3.36 -2.82
N GLU A 58 -16.81 -3.56 -3.46
CA GLU A 58 -18.10 -3.37 -2.83
C GLU A 58 -18.61 -4.74 -2.36
N LEU A 59 -18.92 -4.84 -1.08
CA LEU A 59 -19.51 -6.06 -0.51
C LEU A 59 -21.03 -5.90 -0.47
N PRO A 60 -21.80 -6.99 -0.63
CA PRO A 60 -23.23 -6.97 -0.33
C PRO A 60 -23.47 -6.37 1.05
N GLU A 61 -24.47 -5.49 1.17
CA GLU A 61 -24.64 -4.63 2.35
C GLU A 61 -24.70 -5.40 3.67
N LYS A 62 -25.40 -6.55 3.68
CA LYS A 62 -25.45 -7.43 4.85
C LYS A 62 -24.05 -7.92 5.28
N ILE A 63 -23.19 -8.26 4.33
CA ILE A 63 -21.82 -8.72 4.59
C ILE A 63 -20.98 -7.55 5.09
N HIS A 64 -21.02 -6.40 4.41
CA HIS A 64 -20.31 -5.20 4.84
C HIS A 64 -20.66 -4.85 6.29
N LYS A 65 -21.96 -4.71 6.58
CA LYS A 65 -22.44 -4.34 7.91
C LYS A 65 -21.98 -5.34 8.98
N THR A 66 -22.13 -6.64 8.71
CA THR A 66 -21.69 -7.70 9.65
C THR A 66 -20.21 -7.60 9.99
N LEU A 67 -19.35 -7.28 9.02
CA LEU A 67 -17.92 -7.16 9.25
C LEU A 67 -17.55 -5.84 9.93
N ALA A 68 -18.09 -4.71 9.46
CA ALA A 68 -17.81 -3.38 9.99
C ALA A 68 -18.26 -3.23 11.45
N ASP A 69 -19.46 -3.70 11.79
CA ASP A 69 -19.99 -3.68 13.16
C ASP A 69 -19.10 -4.45 14.15
N ARG A 70 -18.40 -5.49 13.69
CA ARG A 70 -17.51 -6.32 14.51
C ARG A 70 -16.07 -5.82 14.58
N THR A 71 -15.71 -4.82 13.79
CA THR A 71 -14.36 -4.23 13.79
C THR A 71 -14.41 -2.89 14.49
N ASP A 72 -14.79 -1.82 13.79
CA ASP A 72 -15.01 -0.49 14.34
C ASP A 72 -16.03 0.25 13.45
N PRO A 73 -17.32 0.26 13.81
CA PRO A 73 -18.36 0.82 12.95
C PRO A 73 -18.29 2.35 12.80
N THR A 74 -17.53 3.04 13.67
CA THR A 74 -17.40 4.51 13.66
C THR A 74 -16.24 5.00 12.80
N TRP A 75 -15.44 4.10 12.22
CA TRP A 75 -14.24 4.42 11.44
C TRP A 75 -14.48 4.24 9.93
N PRO A 76 -13.73 4.95 9.08
CA PRO A 76 -13.86 4.80 7.64
C PRO A 76 -13.39 3.42 7.18
N THR A 77 -14.11 2.82 6.24
CA THR A 77 -13.82 1.47 5.73
C THR A 77 -13.49 1.50 4.24
N THR A 78 -12.39 0.83 3.87
CA THR A 78 -12.06 0.51 2.47
C THR A 78 -11.80 -0.98 2.37
N TRP A 79 -12.64 -1.71 1.63
CA TRP A 79 -12.35 -3.10 1.28
C TRP A 79 -11.42 -3.13 0.07
N PHE A 80 -10.32 -3.86 0.15
CA PHE A 80 -9.28 -3.89 -0.86
C PHE A 80 -8.95 -5.33 -1.28
N ALA A 81 -8.90 -5.57 -2.59
CA ALA A 81 -8.45 -6.82 -3.16
C ALA A 81 -7.16 -6.59 -3.99
N PRO A 82 -6.00 -7.10 -3.54
CA PRO A 82 -4.75 -6.95 -4.30
C PRO A 82 -4.77 -7.79 -5.58
N ARG A 83 -4.17 -7.28 -6.66
CA ARG A 83 -3.90 -8.07 -7.86
C ARG A 83 -2.89 -9.16 -7.54
N LEU A 84 -3.27 -10.42 -7.75
CA LEU A 84 -2.40 -11.57 -7.52
C LEU A 84 -1.57 -11.88 -8.76
N THR A 85 -0.37 -12.41 -8.55
CA THR A 85 0.55 -12.83 -9.61
C THR A 85 0.80 -14.34 -9.61
N GLY A 86 0.31 -15.05 -8.59
CA GLY A 86 0.57 -16.48 -8.38
C GLY A 86 1.98 -16.78 -7.87
N LYS A 87 2.81 -15.77 -7.59
CA LYS A 87 4.21 -15.91 -7.18
C LYS A 87 4.53 -15.07 -5.96
N GLY A 88 5.50 -15.52 -5.16
CA GLY A 88 6.05 -14.75 -4.04
C GLY A 88 4.97 -14.25 -3.06
N PRO A 89 5.10 -13.00 -2.56
CA PRO A 89 4.12 -12.38 -1.66
C PRO A 89 2.71 -12.21 -2.26
N PHE A 90 2.56 -12.32 -3.58
CA PHE A 90 1.31 -12.12 -4.32
C PHE A 90 0.70 -13.43 -4.86
N ARG A 91 1.05 -14.57 -4.24
CA ARG A 91 0.44 -15.87 -4.55
C ARG A 91 -1.02 -15.97 -4.09
N ASP A 92 -1.36 -15.32 -2.99
CA ASP A 92 -2.70 -15.23 -2.41
C ASP A 92 -2.84 -13.97 -1.54
N VAL A 93 -4.08 -13.58 -1.23
CA VAL A 93 -4.37 -12.34 -0.47
C VAL A 93 -3.77 -12.38 0.94
N TYR A 94 -3.77 -13.56 1.57
CA TYR A 94 -3.16 -13.74 2.89
C TYR A 94 -1.67 -13.42 2.85
N SER A 95 -0.95 -13.91 1.83
CA SER A 95 0.48 -13.70 1.67
C SER A 95 0.80 -12.21 1.49
N VAL A 96 -0.06 -11.43 0.84
CA VAL A 96 0.10 -9.97 0.74
C VAL A 96 0.07 -9.34 2.12
N MET A 97 -0.93 -9.68 2.94
CA MET A 97 -1.04 -9.17 4.31
C MET A 97 0.11 -9.65 5.21
N ALA A 98 0.46 -10.93 5.14
CA ALA A 98 1.48 -11.55 5.98
C ALA A 98 2.90 -11.01 5.71
N ASN A 99 3.15 -10.51 4.50
CA ASN A 99 4.43 -9.88 4.13
C ASN A 99 4.41 -8.35 4.28
N TRP A 100 3.28 -7.74 4.63
CA TRP A 100 3.22 -6.30 4.85
C TRP A 100 3.98 -5.90 6.12
N GLY A 101 4.94 -4.99 6.00
CA GLY A 101 5.94 -4.73 7.04
C GLY A 101 5.50 -3.81 8.18
N ALA A 102 4.23 -3.42 8.23
CA ALA A 102 3.69 -2.53 9.25
C ALA A 102 2.18 -2.73 9.46
N ASN A 103 1.62 -2.13 10.51
CA ASN A 103 0.18 -2.10 10.75
C ASN A 103 -0.56 -1.02 9.92
N HIS A 104 0.17 -0.12 9.25
CA HIS A 104 -0.39 0.94 8.41
C HIS A 104 0.02 0.78 6.94
N CYS A 105 -0.80 1.33 6.05
CA CYS A 105 -0.44 1.64 4.67
C CYS A 105 -0.89 3.06 4.32
N SER A 106 -0.34 3.62 3.26
CA SER A 106 -0.95 4.74 2.55
C SER A 106 -1.61 4.20 1.29
N SER A 107 -2.68 4.83 0.82
CA SER A 107 -3.37 4.45 -0.40
C SER A 107 -3.44 5.63 -1.37
N SER A 108 -3.31 5.34 -2.66
CA SER A 108 -3.49 6.31 -3.75
C SER A 108 -4.46 5.75 -4.77
N TYR A 109 -5.33 6.62 -5.29
CA TYR A 109 -6.11 6.31 -6.48
C TYR A 109 -5.19 5.98 -7.66
N GLY A 110 -5.60 5.01 -8.46
CA GLY A 110 -4.89 4.53 -9.64
C GLY A 110 -3.87 3.43 -9.35
N HIS A 111 -3.42 2.78 -10.42
CA HIS A 111 -2.27 1.87 -10.43
C HIS A 111 -1.02 2.69 -10.76
N ILE A 112 -0.34 3.15 -9.71
CA ILE A 112 0.80 4.06 -9.79
C ILE A 112 2.11 3.39 -9.38
N GLY A 113 2.12 2.05 -9.28
CA GLY A 113 3.25 1.28 -8.78
C GLY A 113 4.51 1.47 -9.63
N SER A 114 4.40 1.51 -10.97
CA SER A 114 5.53 1.78 -11.87
C SER A 114 6.14 3.17 -11.66
N TRP A 115 5.31 4.18 -11.37
CA TRP A 115 5.78 5.53 -11.03
C TRP A 115 6.51 5.55 -9.69
N LEU A 116 6.00 4.83 -8.70
CA LEU A 116 6.63 4.70 -7.39
C LEU A 116 7.94 3.91 -7.45
N ILE A 117 8.04 2.87 -8.29
CA ILE A 117 9.29 2.14 -8.56
C ILE A 117 10.33 3.09 -9.19
N THR A 118 9.92 3.89 -10.17
CA THR A 118 10.79 4.89 -10.81
C THR A 118 11.29 5.89 -9.76
N LEU A 119 10.39 6.45 -8.95
CA LEU A 119 10.73 7.39 -7.87
C LEU A 119 11.68 6.75 -6.84
N ALA A 120 11.41 5.52 -6.41
CA ALA A 120 12.23 4.80 -5.44
C ALA A 120 13.66 4.61 -5.97
N SER A 121 13.82 4.30 -7.27
CA SER A 121 15.15 4.16 -7.89
C SER A 121 15.92 5.49 -7.95
N ILE A 122 15.24 6.62 -8.21
CA ILE A 122 15.85 7.96 -8.13
C ILE A 122 16.30 8.26 -6.70
N LEU A 123 15.57 7.79 -5.69
CA LEU A 123 15.91 8.00 -4.28
C LEU A 123 16.83 6.92 -3.70
N ARG A 124 17.17 5.89 -4.49
CA ARG A 124 17.98 4.73 -4.09
C ARG A 124 17.36 3.98 -2.91
N ILE A 125 16.04 3.80 -2.96
CA ILE A 125 15.25 3.02 -2.02
C ILE A 125 14.88 1.69 -2.70
N PRO A 126 15.35 0.54 -2.19
CA PRO A 126 14.95 -0.76 -2.73
C PRO A 126 13.44 -0.98 -2.60
N VAL A 127 12.84 -1.55 -3.64
CA VAL A 127 11.44 -2.01 -3.61
C VAL A 127 11.43 -3.48 -3.23
N CYS A 128 11.05 -3.79 -1.98
CA CYS A 128 11.16 -5.13 -1.41
C CYS A 128 9.91 -6.01 -1.61
N MET A 129 8.84 -5.46 -2.17
CA MET A 129 7.61 -6.18 -2.50
C MET A 129 6.80 -5.35 -3.50
N HIS A 130 6.49 -5.90 -4.68
CA HIS A 130 5.54 -5.31 -5.62
C HIS A 130 4.85 -6.35 -6.51
N ASN A 131 3.69 -6.00 -7.05
CA ASN A 131 2.96 -6.77 -8.07
C ASN A 131 2.81 -6.01 -9.41
N VAL A 132 3.63 -4.99 -9.61
CA VAL A 132 3.76 -4.27 -10.90
C VAL A 132 4.35 -5.22 -11.96
N PRO A 133 3.82 -5.26 -13.19
CA PRO A 133 4.38 -6.05 -14.28
C PRO A 133 5.85 -5.69 -14.57
N GLU A 134 6.67 -6.67 -14.93
CA GLU A 134 8.11 -6.46 -15.11
C GLU A 134 8.45 -5.52 -16.28
N ASP A 135 7.62 -5.48 -17.31
CA ASP A 135 7.74 -4.61 -18.49
C ASP A 135 7.40 -3.15 -18.20
N GLU A 136 6.72 -2.87 -17.08
CA GLU A 136 6.48 -1.51 -16.60
C GLU A 136 7.57 -0.99 -15.65
N ILE A 137 8.53 -1.84 -15.25
CA ILE A 137 9.63 -1.42 -14.38
C ILE A 137 10.58 -0.50 -15.15
N PHE A 138 10.54 0.78 -14.79
CA PHE A 138 11.44 1.79 -15.32
C PHE A 138 12.38 2.33 -14.22
N ARG A 139 13.69 2.22 -14.45
CA ARG A 139 14.76 2.65 -13.55
C ARG A 139 15.92 3.23 -14.39
N PRO A 140 16.87 3.98 -13.81
CA PRO A 140 18.06 4.43 -14.54
C PRO A 140 18.77 3.26 -15.21
N ALA A 141 19.22 3.44 -16.47
CA ALA A 141 19.77 2.35 -17.29
C ALA A 141 20.92 1.59 -16.62
N VAL A 142 21.67 2.23 -15.72
CA VAL A 142 22.77 1.62 -14.97
C VAL A 142 22.32 0.48 -14.04
N TRP A 143 21.05 0.41 -13.62
CA TRP A 143 20.51 -0.73 -12.87
C TRP A 143 20.68 -2.05 -13.64
N ASN A 144 20.60 -2.02 -14.99
CA ASN A 144 20.77 -3.21 -15.81
C ASN A 144 22.19 -3.81 -15.70
N SER A 145 23.20 -2.99 -15.38
CA SER A 145 24.57 -3.44 -15.15
C SER A 145 24.74 -4.17 -13.81
N PHE A 146 23.78 -4.05 -12.89
CA PHE A 146 23.79 -4.76 -11.60
C PHE A 146 23.15 -6.15 -11.69
N GLY A 147 22.63 -6.57 -12.83
CA GLY A 147 22.15 -7.94 -13.08
C GLY A 147 20.80 -8.00 -13.79
N MET A 148 20.46 -9.18 -14.30
CA MET A 148 19.21 -9.43 -15.04
C MET A 148 18.00 -9.64 -14.12
N GLU A 149 18.23 -10.22 -12.93
CA GLU A 149 17.20 -10.40 -11.91
C GLU A 149 16.90 -9.03 -11.25
N LYS A 150 15.67 -8.54 -11.46
CA LYS A 150 15.29 -7.14 -11.23
C LYS A 150 15.29 -6.73 -9.75
N GLU A 151 14.97 -7.63 -8.84
CA GLU A 151 14.99 -7.37 -7.40
C GLU A 151 16.44 -7.24 -6.92
N GLY A 152 17.26 -8.25 -7.19
CA GLY A 152 18.66 -8.26 -6.80
C GLY A 152 19.47 -7.12 -7.43
N ALA A 153 19.17 -6.76 -8.68
CA ALA A 153 19.77 -5.59 -9.31
C ALA A 153 19.42 -4.29 -8.58
N ASP A 154 18.18 -4.17 -8.08
CA ASP A 154 17.73 -3.00 -7.31
C ASP A 154 18.50 -2.84 -6.00
N TYR A 155 18.60 -3.92 -5.22
CA TYR A 155 19.32 -3.92 -3.95
C TYR A 155 20.80 -3.57 -4.15
N ARG A 156 21.45 -4.19 -5.15
CA ARG A 156 22.88 -3.92 -5.42
C ARG A 156 23.11 -2.49 -5.89
N ALA A 157 22.25 -1.96 -6.77
CA ALA A 157 22.36 -0.57 -7.24
C ALA A 157 22.11 0.44 -6.11
N CYS A 158 21.05 0.24 -5.32
CA CYS A 158 20.74 1.12 -4.18
C CYS A 158 21.87 1.11 -3.14
N ALA A 159 22.44 -0.06 -2.84
CA ALA A 159 23.58 -0.17 -1.92
C ALA A 159 24.85 0.51 -2.48
N ALA A 160 25.13 0.37 -3.77
CA ALA A 160 26.31 0.95 -4.41
C ALA A 160 26.26 2.48 -4.46
N TYR A 161 25.10 3.06 -4.76
CA TYR A 161 24.95 4.51 -4.89
C TYR A 161 24.60 5.23 -3.58
N GLY A 162 23.94 4.53 -2.64
CA GLY A 162 23.51 5.10 -1.37
C GLY A 162 22.50 6.25 -1.50
N PRO A 163 22.18 6.94 -0.38
CA PRO A 163 21.21 8.03 -0.39
C PRO A 163 21.69 9.22 -1.21
N LEU A 164 20.74 9.93 -1.84
CA LEU A 164 21.03 11.05 -2.74
C LEU A 164 21.70 12.24 -2.05
N TYR A 165 21.36 12.50 -0.79
CA TYR A 165 21.89 13.59 0.02
C TYR A 165 22.50 13.01 1.30
N LYS A 166 23.54 13.68 1.81
CA LYS A 166 24.24 13.33 3.05
C LYS A 166 24.55 14.59 3.85
#